data_AF-A0A497JLG9-F1
#
_entry.id   AF-A0A497JLG9-F1
#
_cell.length_a   1.000
_cell.length_b   1.000
_cell.length_c   1.000
_cell.angle_alpha   90.00
_cell.angle_beta   90.00
_cell.angle_gamma   90.00
#
_symmetry.space_group_name_H-M   'P 1'
#
loop_
_entity.id
_entity.type
_entity.pdbx_description
1 polymer ?
#
loop_
_entity_poly.entity_id
_entity_poly.type
_entity_poly.pdbx_seq_one_letter_code
_entity_poly.pdbx_strand_id
1 'polypeptide(L)'
;MSYASIPIPATPIIGNIKTRFAAQQIRKYVEELVCSVKAAVGFDKIFLKIECNDPSAAMEVRTAVRECGGRVYRTRPTVMPFIF
;
A
#
# COMPACT_ATOMS: atom_id res chain seq x y z
N MET A 1 -5.53 0.22 -29.27
CA MET A 1 -6.31 0.08 -28.03
C MET A 1 -5.78 1.11 -27.04
N SER A 2 -6.44 2.27 -26.96
CA SER A 2 -6.05 3.32 -26.03
C SER A 2 -6.59 2.95 -24.65
N TYR A 3 -5.73 2.44 -23.76
CA TYR A 3 -6.06 2.41 -22.34
C TYR A 3 -6.14 3.88 -21.94
N ALA A 4 -7.36 4.42 -21.89
CA ALA A 4 -7.60 5.67 -21.19
C ALA A 4 -7.18 5.41 -19.74
N SER A 5 -5.98 5.85 -19.40
CA SER A 5 -5.49 5.97 -18.04
C SER A 5 -6.40 6.98 -17.35
N ILE A 6 -7.57 6.52 -16.91
CA ILE A 6 -8.31 7.22 -15.86
C ILE A 6 -7.27 7.35 -14.75
N PRO A 7 -6.84 8.58 -14.39
CA PRO A 7 -5.86 8.74 -13.34
C PRO A 7 -6.53 8.13 -12.12
N ILE A 8 -6.11 6.94 -11.74
CA ILE A 8 -6.50 6.37 -10.46
C ILE A 8 -5.84 7.35 -9.49
N PRO A 9 -6.60 8.20 -8.79
CA PRO A 9 -6.01 9.16 -7.86
C PRO A 9 -5.10 8.36 -6.94
N ALA A 10 -3.95 8.91 -6.54
CA ALA A 10 -2.94 8.22 -5.76
C ALA A 10 -3.55 7.38 -4.63
N THR A 11 -3.94 6.13 -4.91
CA THR A 11 -4.93 5.49 -4.03
C THR A 11 -4.18 5.01 -2.82
N PRO A 12 -4.52 5.47 -1.61
CA PRO A 12 -3.83 4.99 -0.43
C PRO A 12 -4.10 3.49 -0.26
N ILE A 13 -3.07 2.68 -0.43
CA ILE A 13 -3.13 1.24 -0.21
C ILE A 13 -2.83 1.02 1.27
N ILE A 14 -3.76 0.39 1.98
CA ILE A 14 -3.48 -0.07 3.35
C ILE A 14 -3.24 -1.57 3.28
N GLY A 15 -2.01 -1.99 3.57
CA GLY A 15 -1.64 -3.39 3.70
C GLY A 15 -1.61 -3.81 5.16
N ASN A 16 -2.32 -4.88 5.53
CA ASN A 16 -2.17 -5.54 6.84
C ASN A 16 -1.26 -6.76 6.68
N ILE A 17 -0.05 -6.68 7.21
CA ILE A 17 1.02 -7.66 7.07
C ILE A 17 1.31 -8.27 8.43
N LYS A 18 1.42 -9.60 8.48
CA LYS A 18 1.58 -10.36 9.72
C LYS A 18 3.02 -10.39 10.26
N THR A 19 4.01 -10.18 9.40
CA THR A 19 5.43 -10.31 9.77
C THR A 19 6.19 -9.02 9.55
N ARG A 20 7.08 -8.67 10.49
CA ARG A 20 7.99 -7.51 10.37
C ARG A 20 8.88 -7.61 9.14
N PHE A 21 9.35 -8.81 8.84
CA PHE A 21 10.21 -9.06 7.69
C PHE A 21 9.52 -8.75 6.36
N ALA A 22 8.30 -9.26 6.15
CA ALA A 22 7.55 -8.97 4.92
C ALA A 22 7.18 -7.48 4.81
N ALA A 23 6.85 -6.83 5.95
CA ALA A 23 6.58 -5.39 5.95
C ALA A 23 7.83 -4.57 5.57
N GLN A 24 9.03 -4.99 6.00
CA GLN A 24 10.28 -4.35 5.59
C GLN A 24 10.60 -4.56 4.11
N GLN A 25 10.34 -5.75 3.57
CA GLN A 25 10.52 -6.01 2.13
C GLN A 25 9.59 -5.14 1.28
N ILE A 26 8.30 -5.10 1.63
CA ILE A 26 7.32 -4.27 0.93
C ILE A 26 7.71 -2.80 1.04
N ARG A 27 8.18 -2.34 2.21
CA ARG A 27 8.63 -0.95 2.38
C ARG A 27 9.76 -0.60 1.41
N LYS A 28 10.79 -1.44 1.31
CA LYS A 28 11.91 -1.21 0.38
C LYS A 28 11.44 -1.20 -1.08
N TYR A 29 10.61 -2.17 -1.45
CA TYR A 29 10.03 -2.26 -2.79
C TYR A 29 9.19 -1.03 -3.16
N VAL A 30 8.41 -0.50 -2.21
CA VAL A 30 7.59 0.69 -2.40
C VAL A 30 8.45 1.96 -2.52
N GLU A 31 9.54 2.05 -1.75
CA GLU A 31 10.50 3.16 -1.84
C GLU A 31 11.20 3.20 -3.21
N GLU A 32 11.49 2.04 -3.81
CA GLU A 32 12.03 1.93 -5.19
C GLU A 32 11.06 2.41 -6.27
N LEU A 33 9.75 2.24 -6.04
CA LEU A 33 8.68 2.65 -6.96
C LEU A 33 8.29 4.14 -6.84
N VAL A 34 9.08 4.96 -6.13
CA VAL A 34 8.82 6.39 -5.89
C VAL A 34 7.44 6.62 -5.24
N CYS A 35 6.99 5.66 -4.44
CA CYS A 35 5.76 5.76 -3.67
C CYS A 35 6.09 6.16 -2.22
N SER A 36 5.22 6.98 -1.60
CA SER A 36 5.33 7.30 -0.18
C SER A 36 4.77 6.17 0.66
N VAL A 37 5.45 5.82 1.76
CA VAL A 37 5.01 4.78 2.69
C VAL A 37 5.04 5.28 4.13
N LYS A 38 3.92 5.10 4.83
CA LYS A 38 3.80 5.31 6.28
C LYS A 38 3.43 3.99 6.92
N ALA A 39 4.19 3.58 7.93
CA ALA A 39 3.95 2.33 8.66
C ALA A 39 3.35 2.62 10.03
N ALA A 40 2.33 1.87 10.43
CA ALA A 40 1.80 1.80 11.78
C ALA A 40 1.91 0.36 12.28
N VAL A 41 2.49 0.16 13.45
CA VAL A 41 2.69 -1.17 14.03
C VAL A 41 1.71 -1.34 15.19
N GLY A 42 0.77 -2.27 15.06
CA GLY A 42 -0.05 -2.76 16.17
C GLY A 42 0.62 -3.94 16.87
N PHE A 43 -0.01 -4.45 17.94
CA PHE A 43 0.52 -5.57 18.74
C PHE A 43 0.82 -6.83 17.90
N ASP A 44 -0.05 -7.21 16.97
CA ASP A 44 0.07 -8.44 16.16
C ASP A 44 0.05 -8.22 14.65
N LYS A 45 -0.07 -6.96 14.20
CA LYS A 45 -0.32 -6.59 12.81
C LYS A 45 0.46 -5.34 12.44
N ILE A 46 0.98 -5.30 11.22
CA ILE A 46 1.64 -4.11 10.66
C ILE A 46 0.77 -3.56 9.55
N PHE A 47 0.39 -2.30 9.69
CA PHE A 47 -0.35 -1.57 8.69
C PHE A 47 0.61 -0.68 7.89
N LEU A 48 0.71 -0.90 6.59
CA LEU A 48 1.43 0.00 5.68
C LEU A 48 0.43 0.83 4.91
N LYS A 49 0.44 2.14 5.09
CA LYS A 49 -0.26 3.11 4.25
C LYS A 49 0.69 3.55 3.14
N ILE A 50 0.36 3.23 1.90
CA ILE A 50 1.20 3.49 0.73
C ILE A 50 0.46 4.41 -0.23
N GLU A 51 1.09 5.52 -0.58
CA GLU A 51 0.57 6.54 -1.49
C GLU A 51 1.47 6.58 -2.73
N CYS A 52 0.95 6.10 -3.86
CA CYS A 52 1.65 6.08 -5.15
C CYS A 52 1.01 7.08 -6.09
N ASN A 53 1.81 7.93 -6.75
CA ASN A 53 1.30 8.86 -7.78
C ASN A 53 1.00 8.15 -9.10
N ASP A 54 1.67 7.02 -9.38
CA ASP A 54 1.46 6.23 -10.59
C ASP A 54 0.47 5.08 -10.35
N PRO A 55 -0.56 4.92 -11.19
CA PRO A 55 -1.53 3.83 -11.08
C PRO A 55 -0.94 2.43 -11.29
N SER A 56 0.11 2.31 -12.11
CA SER A 56 0.81 1.05 -12.39
C SER A 56 1.59 0.60 -11.17
N ALA A 57 2.34 1.53 -10.55
CA ALA A 57 3.04 1.28 -9.28
C ALA A 57 2.06 0.88 -8.17
N ALA A 58 0.89 1.54 -8.10
CA ALA A 58 -0.15 1.18 -7.15
C ALA A 58 -0.67 -0.26 -7.36
N MET A 59 -0.78 -0.72 -8.60
CA MET A 59 -1.18 -2.11 -8.90
C MET A 59 -0.09 -3.12 -8.51
N GLU A 60 1.17 -2.82 -8.80
CA GLU A 60 2.31 -3.67 -8.40
C GLU A 60 2.41 -3.83 -6.89
N VAL A 61 2.32 -2.73 -6.14
CA VAL A 61 2.33 -2.73 -4.69
C VAL A 61 1.17 -3.56 -4.12
N ARG A 62 -0.03 -3.48 -4.71
CA ARG A 62 -1.18 -4.30 -4.27
C ARG A 62 -0.90 -5.79 -4.45
N THR A 63 -0.26 -6.17 -5.55
CA THR A 63 0.11 -7.55 -5.82
C THR A 63 1.15 -8.02 -4.81
N ALA A 64 2.23 -7.25 -4.61
CA ALA A 64 3.28 -7.57 -3.64
C ALA A 64 2.75 -7.73 -2.20
N VAL A 65 1.83 -6.85 -1.77
CA VAL A 65 1.18 -6.96 -0.45
C VAL A 65 0.38 -8.26 -0.33
N ARG A 66 -0.31 -8.70 -1.39
CA ARG A 66 -1.08 -9.95 -1.39
C ARG A 66 -0.17 -11.17 -1.40
N GLU A 67 0.91 -11.15 -2.18
CA GLU A 67 1.91 -12.23 -2.25
C GLU A 67 2.60 -12.46 -0.91
N CYS A 68 2.85 -11.39 -0.16
CA CYS A 68 3.36 -11.46 1.21
C CYS A 68 2.33 -11.96 2.25
N GLY A 69 1.17 -12.44 1.81
CA GLY A 69 0.07 -12.89 2.67
C GLY A 69 -0.64 -11.74 3.40
N GLY A 70 -0.40 -10.50 2.97
CA GLY A 70 -1.05 -9.32 3.50
C GLY A 70 -2.43 -9.08 2.91
N ARG A 71 -3.28 -8.33 3.63
CA ARG A 71 -4.58 -7.91 3.12
C ARG A 71 -4.52 -6.46 2.66
N VAL A 72 -4.93 -6.23 1.41
CA VAL A 72 -5.08 -4.89 0.84
C VAL A 72 -6.49 -4.38 1.12
N TYR A 73 -6.58 -3.23 1.80
CA TYR A 73 -7.83 -2.50 1.95
C TYR A 73 -7.84 -1.32 0.97
N ARG A 74 -8.97 -1.15 0.27
CA ARG A 74 -9.25 0.12 -0.41
C ARG A 74 -9.47 1.16 0.69
N THR A 75 -8.68 2.22 0.71
CA THR A 75 -9.13 3.45 1.34
C THR A 75 -10.37 3.91 0.58
N ARG A 76 -11.55 3.72 1.17
CA ARG A 76 -12.65 4.61 0.84
C ARG A 76 -12.21 6.03 1.30
N PRO A 77 -12.70 7.11 0.69
CA PRO A 77 -12.52 8.48 1.21
C PRO A 77 -13.20 8.69 2.60
N THR A 78 -13.49 7.62 3.32
CA THR A 78 -14.09 7.63 4.66
C THR A 78 -12.99 7.52 5.70
N VAL A 79 -12.62 8.67 6.24
CA VAL A 79 -12.49 9.02 7.67
C VAL A 79 -12.22 7.88 8.66
N MET A 80 -11.35 6.92 8.34
CA MET A 80 -10.77 6.06 9.36
C MET A 80 -9.54 6.81 9.87
N PRO A 81 -9.55 7.32 11.11
CA PRO A 81 -8.42 8.07 11.63
C PRO A 81 -7.27 7.06 11.83
N PHE A 82 -6.33 7.08 10.90
CA PHE A 82 -4.97 6.66 11.21
C PHE A 82 -4.42 7.72 12.16
N ILE A 83 -4.60 7.50 13.46
CA ILE A 83 -3.91 8.28 14.48
C ILE A 83 -2.44 7.83 14.38
N PHE A 84 -1.59 8.74 13.89
CA PHE A 84 -0.13 8.57 13.83
C PHE A 84 0.49 8.89 15.18
#